data_AF-A0A3C1Q3M0-F1
#
_entry.id   AF-A0A3C1Q3M0-F1
#
_cell.length_a   1.000
_cell.length_b   1.000
_cell.length_c   1.000
_cell.angle_alpha   90.00
_cell.angle_beta   90.00
_cell.angle_gamma   90.00
#
_symmetry.space_group_name_H-M   'P 1'
#
loop_
_entity.id
_entity.type
_entity.pdbx_description
1 polymer ?
#
loop_
_entity_poly.entity_id
_entity_poly.type
_entity_poly.pdbx_seq_one_letter_code
_entity_poly.pdbx_strand_id
1 'polypeptide(L)'
;ARAVAGGSVNVGVLSYKKYDSMVADGEIKAEDAPIIWETPYYADYNLTVHPTLEEMFGEGFIDKLQKVLVDCTDKDVLKAFNRDDLIPASNSEFEGIAEVAKELGMMR
;
A
#
# COMPACT_ATOMS: atom_id res chain seq x y z
N ALA A 1 5.90 -9.08 -14.60
CA ALA A 1 5.91 -8.53 -15.96
C ALA A 1 7.05 -9.08 -16.84
N ARG A 2 8.35 -8.88 -16.49
CA ARG A 2 9.49 -9.46 -17.27
C ARG A 2 9.34 -10.96 -17.56
N ALA A 3 8.90 -11.74 -16.57
CA ALA A 3 8.69 -13.19 -16.74
C ALA A 3 7.59 -13.53 -17.78
N VAL A 4 6.55 -12.69 -17.89
CA VAL A 4 5.48 -12.82 -18.89
C VAL A 4 6.00 -12.40 -20.26
N ALA A 5 6.62 -11.22 -20.35
CA ALA A 5 7.21 -10.70 -21.61
C ALA A 5 8.28 -11.64 -22.18
N GLY A 6 9.07 -12.29 -21.33
CA GLY A 6 10.08 -13.28 -21.72
C GLY A 6 9.52 -14.69 -21.95
N GLY A 7 8.22 -14.92 -21.78
CA GLY A 7 7.57 -16.21 -22.04
C GLY A 7 7.84 -17.31 -21.02
N SER A 8 8.50 -17.00 -19.89
CA SER A 8 8.77 -17.97 -18.82
C SER A 8 7.53 -18.38 -18.02
N VAL A 9 6.52 -17.51 -17.98
CA VAL A 9 5.19 -17.77 -17.41
C VAL A 9 4.12 -17.17 -18.33
N ASN A 10 2.92 -17.76 -18.35
CA ASN A 10 1.84 -17.25 -19.19
C ASN A 10 1.12 -16.04 -18.57
N VAL A 11 1.00 -16.01 -17.24
CA VAL A 11 0.27 -14.96 -16.50
C VAL A 11 1.02 -14.68 -15.19
N GLY A 12 0.95 -13.44 -14.71
CA GLY A 12 1.45 -13.04 -13.40
C GLY A 12 0.66 -11.86 -12.82
N VAL A 13 0.83 -11.61 -11.53
CA VAL A 13 0.19 -10.51 -10.80
C VAL A 13 1.27 -9.66 -10.11
N LEU A 14 1.09 -8.34 -10.11
CA LEU A 14 2.00 -7.38 -9.48
C LEU A 14 1.26 -6.06 -9.20
N SER A 15 1.88 -5.18 -8.40
CA SER A 15 1.41 -3.80 -8.21
C SER A 15 1.44 -3.02 -9.52
N TYR A 16 0.36 -2.26 -9.80
CA TYR A 16 0.27 -1.37 -10.97
C TYR A 16 1.45 -0.38 -11.01
N LYS A 17 1.82 0.24 -9.87
CA LYS A 17 2.97 1.16 -9.81
C LYS A 17 4.27 0.50 -10.28
N LYS A 18 4.46 -0.79 -9.94
CA LYS A 18 5.65 -1.51 -10.40
C LYS A 18 5.55 -1.83 -11.89
N TYR A 19 4.38 -2.23 -12.39
CA TYR A 19 4.19 -2.43 -13.83
C TYR A 19 4.45 -1.14 -14.62
N ASP A 20 3.85 -0.02 -14.22
CA ASP A 20 3.96 1.27 -14.90
C ASP A 20 5.39 1.78 -14.92
N SER A 21 6.12 1.69 -13.80
CA SER A 21 7.55 2.06 -13.77
C SER A 21 8.38 1.21 -14.73
N MET A 22 8.13 -0.10 -14.82
CA MET A 22 8.87 -0.97 -15.74
C MET A 22 8.62 -0.64 -17.21
N VAL A 23 7.40 -0.21 -17.57
CA VAL A 23 7.09 0.28 -18.92
C VAL A 23 7.77 1.63 -19.17
N ALA A 24 7.67 2.56 -18.23
CA ALA A 24 8.27 3.90 -18.34
C ALA A 24 9.80 3.85 -18.45
N ASP A 25 10.44 2.94 -17.71
CA ASP A 25 11.88 2.71 -17.73
C ASP A 25 12.34 1.89 -18.96
N GLY A 26 11.40 1.42 -19.79
CA GLY A 26 11.69 0.63 -21.00
C GLY A 26 12.17 -0.80 -20.71
N GLU A 27 11.97 -1.31 -19.49
CA GLU A 27 12.36 -2.67 -19.12
C GLU A 27 11.48 -3.74 -19.78
N ILE A 28 10.24 -3.38 -20.11
CA ILE A 28 9.27 -4.19 -20.83
C ILE A 28 8.51 -3.31 -21.84
N LYS A 29 7.94 -3.93 -22.87
CA LYS A 29 6.90 -3.30 -23.68
C LYS A 29 5.52 -3.77 -23.22
N ALA A 30 4.55 -2.87 -23.21
CA ALA A 30 3.20 -3.20 -22.75
C ALA A 30 2.53 -4.28 -23.63
N GLU A 31 2.87 -4.31 -24.92
CA GLU A 31 2.35 -5.30 -25.87
C GLU A 31 2.86 -6.72 -25.59
N ASP A 32 4.05 -6.85 -24.97
CA ASP A 32 4.66 -8.14 -24.63
C ASP A 32 4.11 -8.71 -23.30
N ALA A 33 3.48 -7.89 -22.46
CA ALA A 33 2.89 -8.30 -21.19
C ALA A 33 1.59 -7.53 -20.87
N PRO A 34 0.54 -7.68 -21.70
CA PRO A 34 -0.66 -6.84 -21.60
C PRO A 34 -1.42 -7.02 -20.29
N ILE A 35 -2.00 -5.93 -19.78
CA ILE A 35 -2.93 -5.97 -18.65
C ILE A 35 -4.25 -6.56 -19.12
N ILE A 36 -4.67 -7.67 -18.50
CA ILE A 36 -5.93 -8.36 -18.82
C ILE A 36 -7.01 -8.17 -17.74
N TRP A 37 -6.61 -7.75 -16.54
CA TRP A 37 -7.48 -7.56 -15.39
C TRP A 37 -6.81 -6.70 -14.31
N GLU A 38 -7.62 -5.94 -13.58
CA GLU A 38 -7.19 -5.12 -12.43
C GLU A 38 -8.06 -5.46 -11.22
N THR A 39 -7.45 -5.46 -10.03
CA THR A 39 -8.17 -5.70 -8.79
C THR A 39 -9.16 -4.56 -8.50
N PRO A 40 -10.29 -4.83 -7.84
CA PRO A 40 -11.05 -3.78 -7.16
C PRO A 40 -10.14 -2.99 -6.19
N TYR A 41 -10.60 -1.80 -5.80
CA TYR A 41 -9.92 -1.02 -4.77
C TYR A 41 -9.82 -1.81 -3.45
N TYR A 42 -8.65 -1.75 -2.81
CA TYR A 42 -8.42 -2.23 -1.46
C TYR A 42 -7.56 -1.20 -0.71
N ALA A 43 -7.66 -1.19 0.62
CA ALA A 43 -6.93 -0.23 1.45
C ALA A 43 -5.41 -0.31 1.21
N ASP A 44 -4.78 0.86 1.08
CA ASP A 44 -3.33 0.99 0.92
C ASP A 44 -2.61 0.76 2.26
N TYR A 45 -1.29 0.76 2.24
CA TYR A 45 -0.45 0.67 3.44
C TYR A 45 -0.82 1.74 4.47
N ASN A 46 -0.90 1.34 5.74
CA ASN A 46 -1.12 2.24 6.87
C ASN A 46 0.07 2.23 7.84
N LEU A 47 0.15 3.29 8.64
CA LEU A 47 0.99 3.32 9.83
C LEU A 47 0.19 2.81 11.03
N THR A 48 0.81 1.97 11.86
CA THR A 48 0.24 1.46 13.11
C THR A 48 1.22 1.69 14.23
N VAL A 49 0.71 2.06 15.41
CA VAL A 49 1.53 2.21 16.62
C VAL A 49 0.97 1.37 17.76
N HIS A 50 1.85 0.97 18.67
CA HIS A 50 1.47 0.16 19.83
C HIS A 50 0.86 1.06 20.94
N PRO A 51 -0.16 0.61 21.67
CA PRO A 51 -0.78 1.41 22.74
C PRO A 51 0.18 1.81 23.87
N THR A 52 1.29 1.09 24.06
CA THR A 52 2.34 1.41 25.05
C THR A 52 2.95 2.80 24.87
N LEU A 53 2.80 3.45 23.71
CA LEU A 53 3.24 4.83 23.54
C LEU A 53 2.55 5.80 24.50
N GLU A 54 1.31 5.53 24.92
CA GLU A 54 0.61 6.31 25.96
C GLU A 54 1.31 6.18 27.32
N GLU A 55 1.78 4.99 27.67
CA GLU A 55 2.51 4.75 28.93
C GLU A 55 3.90 5.41 28.90
N MET A 56 4.55 5.41 27.73
CA MET A 56 5.92 5.93 27.56
C MET A 56 5.97 7.45 27.47
N PHE A 57 4.99 8.07 26.81
CA PHE A 57 5.03 9.49 26.45
C PHE A 57 3.89 10.32 27.07
N GLY A 58 2.98 9.67 27.80
CA GLY A 58 1.87 10.29 28.50
C GLY A 58 0.56 10.21 27.72
N GLU A 59 -0.55 10.32 28.45
CA GLU A 59 -1.91 10.28 27.93
C GLU A 59 -2.15 11.32 26.82
N GLY A 60 -2.72 10.89 25.70
CA GLY A 60 -3.00 11.69 24.51
C GLY A 60 -1.83 11.75 23.52
N PHE A 61 -0.77 10.96 23.72
CA PHE A 61 0.38 10.98 22.82
C PHE A 61 0.04 10.43 21.43
N ILE A 62 -0.74 9.34 21.34
CA ILE A 62 -1.08 8.73 20.05
C ILE A 62 -1.93 9.68 19.21
N ASP A 63 -2.89 10.37 19.82
CA ASP A 63 -3.71 11.39 19.15
C ASP A 63 -2.84 12.54 18.62
N LYS A 64 -1.90 13.02 19.45
CA LYS A 64 -0.94 14.05 19.04
C LYS A 64 -0.06 13.57 17.87
N LEU A 65 0.41 12.33 17.92
CA LEU A 65 1.23 11.74 16.86
C LEU A 65 0.45 11.64 15.55
N GLN A 66 -0.77 11.08 15.59
CA GLN A 66 -1.63 10.98 14.42
C GLN A 66 -1.89 12.36 13.82
N LYS A 67 -2.21 13.35 14.67
CA LYS A 67 -2.45 14.72 14.22
C LYS A 67 -1.23 15.33 13.52
N VAL A 68 -0.02 15.18 14.08
CA VAL A 68 1.20 15.72 13.46
C VAL A 68 1.50 15.06 12.11
N LEU A 69 1.24 13.75 11.98
CA LEU A 69 1.43 13.05 10.71
C LEU A 69 0.42 13.48 9.65
N VAL A 70 -0.86 13.58 10.01
CA VAL A 70 -1.95 13.96 9.08
C VAL A 70 -1.87 15.44 8.70
N ASP A 71 -1.48 16.32 9.62
CA ASP A 71 -1.29 17.75 9.31
C ASP A 71 0.08 18.05 8.64
N CYS A 72 0.87 17.02 8.33
CA CYS A 72 2.21 17.20 7.77
C CYS A 72 2.13 17.79 6.36
N THR A 73 2.75 18.95 6.16
CA THR A 73 2.85 19.63 4.85
C THR A 73 4.29 19.75 4.35
N ASP A 74 5.25 19.21 5.10
CA ASP A 74 6.66 19.22 4.73
C ASP A 74 6.92 18.19 3.61
N LYS A 75 7.29 18.69 2.44
CA LYS A 75 7.49 17.87 1.25
C LYS A 75 8.65 16.89 1.38
N ASP A 76 9.70 17.23 2.11
CA ASP A 76 10.85 16.33 2.26
C ASP A 76 10.51 15.17 3.19
N VAL A 77 9.71 15.43 4.23
CA VAL A 77 9.16 14.38 5.10
C VAL A 77 8.19 13.48 4.33
N LEU A 78 7.21 14.06 3.63
CA LEU A 78 6.23 13.30 2.86
C LEU A 78 6.88 12.46 1.75
N LYS A 79 7.92 12.99 1.10
CA LYS A 79 8.73 12.26 0.12
C LYS A 79 9.42 11.05 0.72
N ALA A 80 9.81 11.07 2.00
CA ALA A 80 10.37 9.89 2.67
C ALA A 80 9.35 8.74 2.79
N PHE A 81 8.05 9.05 2.87
CA PHE A 81 6.95 8.07 2.78
C PHE A 81 6.55 7.71 1.35
N ASN A 82 7.14 8.37 0.35
CA ASN A 82 6.71 8.30 -1.05
C ASN A 82 5.20 8.58 -1.17
N ARG A 83 4.74 9.65 -0.52
CA ARG A 83 3.35 10.13 -0.51
C ARG A 83 3.34 11.65 -0.63
N ASP A 84 2.22 12.19 -1.11
CA ASP A 84 1.96 13.63 -1.16
C ASP A 84 1.19 14.13 0.08
N ASP A 85 0.52 13.21 0.78
CA ASP A 85 -0.26 13.49 1.98
C ASP A 85 -0.41 12.20 2.82
N LEU A 86 -0.74 12.36 4.11
CA LEU A 86 -1.10 11.28 5.02
C LEU A 86 -2.50 11.54 5.54
N ILE A 87 -3.41 10.57 5.37
CA ILE A 87 -4.80 10.69 5.80
C ILE A 87 -5.09 9.80 7.02
N PRO A 88 -6.11 10.12 7.84
CA PRO A 88 -6.59 9.21 8.87
C PRO A 88 -7.00 7.87 8.26
N ALA A 89 -6.75 6.80 9.01
CA ALA A 89 -7.18 5.45 8.66
C ALA A 89 -7.93 4.80 9.83
N SER A 90 -8.91 3.95 9.53
CA SER A 90 -9.69 3.19 10.51
C SER A 90 -9.73 1.71 10.16
N ASN A 91 -9.91 0.86 11.18
CA ASN A 91 -9.94 -0.60 11.00
C ASN A 91 -11.01 -1.06 9.98
N SER A 92 -12.13 -0.33 9.88
CA SER A 92 -13.22 -0.63 8.95
C SER A 92 -12.79 -0.60 7.48
N GLU A 93 -11.81 0.23 7.12
CA GLU A 93 -11.31 0.32 5.74
C GLU A 93 -10.56 -0.94 5.31
N PHE A 94 -10.08 -1.73 6.29
CA PHE A 94 -9.34 -2.97 6.07
C PHE A 94 -10.23 -4.23 6.14
N GLU A 95 -11.54 -4.07 6.39
CA GLU A 95 -12.47 -5.21 6.49
C GLU A 95 -12.46 -6.07 5.22
N GLY A 96 -12.41 -5.46 4.04
CA GLY A 96 -12.35 -6.22 2.78
C GLY A 96 -11.12 -7.14 2.69
N ILE A 97 -9.98 -6.70 3.23
CA ILE A 97 -8.75 -7.52 3.28
C ILE A 97 -8.92 -8.65 4.30
N ALA A 98 -9.53 -8.36 5.46
CA ALA A 98 -9.81 -9.34 6.49
C ALA A 98 -10.76 -10.46 6.01
N GLU A 99 -11.81 -10.11 5.28
CA GLU A 99 -12.76 -11.09 4.73
C GLU A 99 -12.09 -12.01 3.69
N VAL A 100 -11.30 -11.45 2.76
CA VAL A 100 -10.52 -12.27 1.81
C VAL A 100 -9.55 -13.21 2.55
N ALA A 101 -8.89 -12.75 3.61
CA ALA A 101 -8.00 -13.60 4.40
C ALA A 101 -8.75 -14.75 5.11
N LYS A 102 -9.99 -14.53 5.57
CA LYS A 102 -10.84 -15.58 6.15
C LYS A 102 -11.30 -16.57 5.08
N GLU A 103 -11.78 -16.08 3.92
CA GLU A 103 -12.22 -16.93 2.80
C GLU A 103 -11.10 -17.85 2.31
N LEU A 104 -9.86 -17.36 2.32
CA LEU A 104 -8.67 -18.12 1.96
C LEU A 104 -8.12 -19.00 3.10
N GLY A 105 -8.74 -18.98 4.29
CA GLY A 105 -8.31 -19.78 5.44
C GLY A 105 -6.99 -19.32 6.08
N MET A 106 -6.57 -18.08 5.81
CA MET A 106 -5.36 -17.46 6.41
C MET A 106 -5.64 -16.90 7.81
N MET A 107 -6.90 -16.67 8.13
CA MET A 107 -7.38 -16.17 9.40
C MET A 107 -8.58 -16.99 9.87
N ARG A 108 -8.74 -17.13 11.19
CA ARG A 108 -9.86 -17.82 11.82
C ARG A 108 -10.96 -16.84 12.21
#